data_AF-A0A5C1I167-F1
#
_entry.id   AF-A0A5C1I167-F1
#
_cell.length_a   1.000
_cell.length_b   1.000
_cell.length_c   1.000
_cell.angle_alpha   90.00
_cell.angle_beta   90.00
_cell.angle_gamma   90.00
#
_symmetry.space_group_name_H-M   'P 1'
#
loop_
_entity.id
_entity.type
_entity.pdbx_description
1 polymer ?
#
loop_
_entity_poly.entity_id
_entity_poly.type
_entity_poly.pdbx_seq_one_letter_code
_entity_poly.pdbx_strand_id
1 'polypeptide(L)'
;MTKKALLTAFSILLCLQSFAQYYDEGTRLKKLNEYQDSLAKLGKKIVNDENDMERKNANYQFIKTLVQALKINNSFLFPFDSLKSISIVNSPDNRFRILSWHVINLDGSYRFYGTVQINTGGALKMFPLEDYSPLQKNPEDSVTDSHKWYGAQYYKIMPVYGPKPYYVLLGWKGNTVKSTKKVIDVISFNNGVPEFGMPVFNGNGKTRDRVVFEYARQVSMLLRYLPEQNLIVFDHLSAPDGRSKDKPETFGPDLSYDGYKLKEGRWTYVEDLDMRNISSGESSATDTEYVDPKKQAAKDRALVPTRH
;
A
#
# COMPACT_ATOMS: atom_id res chain seq x y z
N MET A 1 -48.90 -2.63 39.18
CA MET A 1 -47.67 -3.47 39.23
C MET A 1 -47.10 -3.80 37.84
N THR A 2 -47.89 -3.75 36.77
CA THR A 2 -47.50 -4.18 35.41
C THR A 2 -46.43 -3.30 34.73
N LYS A 3 -46.45 -1.97 34.90
CA LYS A 3 -45.45 -1.08 34.28
C LYS A 3 -44.01 -1.28 34.79
N LYS A 4 -43.81 -1.54 36.09
CA LYS A 4 -42.48 -1.77 36.67
C LYS A 4 -41.90 -3.10 36.18
N ALA A 5 -42.71 -4.16 36.16
CA ALA A 5 -42.29 -5.46 35.62
C ALA A 5 -41.94 -5.40 34.12
N LEU A 6 -42.68 -4.61 33.33
CA LEU A 6 -42.39 -4.40 31.91
C LEU A 6 -41.05 -3.66 31.70
N LEU A 7 -40.77 -2.64 32.52
CA LEU A 7 -39.49 -1.92 32.46
C LEU A 7 -38.32 -2.83 32.83
N THR A 8 -38.46 -3.64 33.88
CA THR A 8 -37.41 -4.59 34.29
C THR A 8 -37.16 -5.66 33.24
N ALA A 9 -38.21 -6.20 32.61
CA ALA A 9 -38.09 -7.15 31.51
C ALA A 9 -37.40 -6.54 30.28
N PHE A 10 -37.72 -5.28 29.95
CA PHE A 10 -37.08 -4.55 28.87
C PHE A 10 -35.59 -4.29 29.15
N SER A 11 -35.23 -3.91 30.38
CA SER A 11 -33.82 -3.76 30.79
C SER A 11 -33.05 -5.07 30.75
N ILE A 12 -33.63 -6.20 31.17
CA ILE A 12 -32.98 -7.52 31.08
C ILE A 12 -32.76 -7.90 29.61
N LEU A 13 -33.73 -7.65 28.73
CA LEU A 13 -33.60 -7.93 27.30
C LEU A 13 -32.48 -7.09 26.65
N LEU A 14 -32.37 -5.80 27.02
CA LEU A 14 -31.29 -4.92 26.57
C LEU A 14 -29.90 -5.40 27.05
N CYS A 15 -29.80 -5.86 28.30
CA CYS A 15 -28.56 -6.45 28.81
C CYS A 15 -28.19 -7.72 28.02
N LEU A 16 -29.14 -8.63 27.77
CA LEU A 16 -28.89 -9.87 27.02
C LEU A 16 -28.41 -9.61 25.57
N GLN A 17 -28.95 -8.60 24.89
CA GLN A 17 -28.46 -8.21 23.55
C GLN A 17 -27.03 -7.68 23.58
N SER A 18 -26.68 -6.91 24.61
CA SER A 18 -25.31 -6.38 24.79
C SER A 18 -24.29 -7.51 25.04
N PHE A 19 -24.65 -8.50 25.87
CA PHE A 19 -23.79 -9.67 26.12
C PHE A 19 -23.59 -10.54 24.87
N ALA A 20 -24.61 -10.72 24.05
CA ALA A 20 -24.51 -11.49 22.81
C ALA A 20 -23.58 -10.82 21.78
N GLN A 21 -23.68 -9.49 21.62
CA GLN A 21 -22.79 -8.72 20.74
C GLN A 21 -21.33 -8.80 21.20
N TYR A 22 -21.08 -8.71 22.50
CA TYR A 22 -19.73 -8.83 23.07
C TYR A 22 -19.13 -10.23 22.88
N TYR A 23 -19.92 -11.29 23.05
CA TYR A 23 -19.46 -12.68 22.84
C TYR A 23 -19.12 -12.97 21.36
N ASP A 24 -19.95 -12.49 20.44
CA ASP A 24 -19.69 -12.59 19.00
C ASP A 24 -18.40 -11.83 18.62
N GLU A 25 -18.20 -10.63 19.19
CA GLU A 25 -16.97 -9.86 19.00
C GLU A 25 -15.72 -10.58 19.50
N GLY A 26 -15.74 -11.16 20.71
CA GLY A 26 -14.60 -11.92 21.23
C GLY A 26 -14.25 -13.13 20.35
N THR A 27 -15.26 -13.87 19.89
CA THR A 27 -15.09 -15.03 19.01
C THR A 27 -14.52 -14.61 17.64
N ARG A 28 -15.03 -13.51 17.08
CA ARG A 28 -14.58 -12.92 15.82
C ARG A 28 -13.12 -12.47 15.87
N LEU A 29 -12.75 -11.74 16.93
CA LEU A 29 -11.36 -11.28 17.16
C LEU A 29 -10.41 -12.45 17.35
N LYS A 30 -10.82 -13.50 18.07
CA LYS A 30 -10.02 -14.72 18.21
C LYS A 30 -9.73 -15.36 16.84
N LYS A 31 -10.75 -15.55 16.00
CA LYS A 31 -10.57 -16.10 14.64
C LYS A 31 -9.65 -15.24 13.77
N LEU A 32 -9.80 -13.91 13.83
CA LEU A 32 -8.94 -12.99 13.09
C LEU A 32 -7.47 -13.08 13.54
N ASN A 33 -7.21 -13.25 14.84
CA ASN A 33 -5.86 -13.48 15.35
C ASN A 33 -5.28 -14.82 14.86
N GLU A 34 -6.06 -15.91 14.87
CA GLU A 34 -5.62 -17.21 14.31
C GLU A 34 -5.25 -17.11 12.81
N TYR A 35 -6.04 -16.35 12.04
CA TYR A 35 -5.70 -16.04 10.66
C TYR A 35 -4.45 -15.17 10.54
N GLN A 36 -4.30 -14.13 11.37
CA GLN A 36 -3.10 -13.29 11.40
C GLN A 36 -1.83 -14.11 11.65
N ASP A 37 -1.86 -15.05 12.60
CA ASP A 37 -0.71 -15.90 12.91
C ASP A 37 -0.32 -16.78 11.71
N SER A 38 -1.33 -17.36 11.07
CA SER A 38 -1.15 -18.16 9.86
C SER A 38 -0.59 -17.33 8.71
N LEU A 39 -1.13 -16.12 8.49
CA LEU A 39 -0.67 -15.17 7.49
C LEU A 39 0.76 -14.71 7.77
N ALA A 40 1.11 -14.41 9.02
CA ALA A 40 2.46 -13.99 9.39
C ALA A 40 3.49 -15.09 9.11
N LYS A 41 3.16 -16.35 9.41
CA LYS A 41 4.01 -17.51 9.08
C LYS A 41 4.20 -17.67 7.57
N LEU A 42 3.11 -17.60 6.81
CA LEU A 42 3.15 -17.71 5.34
C LEU A 42 3.91 -16.52 4.72
N GLY A 43 3.69 -15.31 5.23
CA GLY A 43 4.39 -14.10 4.83
C GLY A 43 5.89 -14.17 5.02
N LYS A 44 6.36 -14.67 6.17
CA LYS A 44 7.78 -14.95 6.41
C LYS A 44 8.36 -15.91 5.38
N LYS A 45 7.61 -16.97 5.02
CA LYS A 45 8.02 -17.91 3.97
C LYS A 45 8.08 -17.26 2.59
N ILE A 46 7.11 -16.43 2.23
CA ILE A 46 7.11 -15.66 0.97
C ILE A 46 8.38 -14.80 0.84
N VAL A 47 8.79 -14.13 1.92
CA VAL A 47 9.93 -13.19 1.88
C VAL A 47 11.27 -13.92 1.96
N ASN A 48 11.39 -14.95 2.79
CA ASN A 48 12.69 -15.48 3.21
C ASN A 48 13.10 -16.82 2.57
N ASP A 49 12.15 -17.59 2.03
CA ASP A 49 12.45 -18.91 1.47
C ASP A 49 13.34 -18.79 0.23
N GLU A 50 14.40 -19.59 0.16
CA GLU A 50 15.37 -19.56 -0.94
C GLU A 50 14.79 -20.18 -2.21
N ASN A 51 13.87 -21.14 -2.07
CA ASN A 51 13.23 -21.82 -3.18
C ASN A 51 12.04 -21.00 -3.72
N ASP A 52 12.14 -20.60 -4.98
CA ASP A 52 11.10 -19.84 -5.69
C ASP A 52 9.73 -20.53 -5.73
N MET A 53 9.73 -21.86 -5.91
CA MET A 53 8.50 -22.65 -5.89
C MET A 53 7.86 -22.62 -4.50
N GLU A 54 8.65 -22.69 -3.44
CA GLU A 54 8.16 -22.63 -2.07
C GLU A 54 7.62 -21.25 -1.70
N ARG A 55 8.24 -20.16 -2.20
CA ARG A 55 7.69 -18.80 -2.09
C ARG A 55 6.32 -18.70 -2.78
N LYS A 56 6.21 -19.21 -4.01
CA LYS A 56 4.95 -19.21 -4.79
C LYS A 56 3.86 -20.05 -4.13
N ASN A 57 4.21 -21.25 -3.66
CA ASN A 57 3.30 -22.12 -2.91
C ASN A 57 2.80 -21.44 -1.63
N ALA A 58 3.69 -20.81 -0.86
CA ALA A 58 3.33 -20.04 0.32
C ALA A 58 2.40 -18.86 -0.05
N ASN A 59 2.68 -18.16 -1.15
CA ASN A 59 1.82 -17.08 -1.64
C ASN A 59 0.41 -17.55 -2.03
N TYR A 60 0.28 -18.70 -2.70
CA TYR A 60 -1.03 -19.26 -3.02
C TYR A 60 -1.86 -19.59 -1.77
N GLN A 61 -1.22 -20.15 -0.74
CA GLN A 61 -1.89 -20.40 0.53
C GLN A 61 -2.18 -19.10 1.28
N PHE A 62 -1.29 -18.13 1.22
CA PHE A 62 -1.45 -16.80 1.80
C PHE A 62 -2.69 -16.10 1.25
N ILE A 63 -2.84 -16.04 -0.08
CA ILE A 63 -4.01 -15.45 -0.74
C ILE A 63 -5.30 -16.13 -0.24
N LYS A 64 -5.35 -17.46 -0.25
CA LYS A 64 -6.52 -18.21 0.22
C LYS A 64 -6.85 -17.88 1.67
N THR A 65 -5.84 -17.86 2.54
CA THR A 65 -5.97 -17.58 3.96
C THR A 65 -6.43 -16.15 4.21
N LEU A 66 -5.86 -15.18 3.48
CA LEU A 66 -6.21 -13.77 3.58
C LEU A 66 -7.67 -13.56 3.17
N VAL A 67 -8.11 -14.16 2.06
CA VAL A 67 -9.50 -14.09 1.62
C VAL A 67 -10.46 -14.63 2.70
N GLN A 68 -10.12 -15.73 3.38
CA GLN A 68 -10.95 -16.24 4.47
C GLN A 68 -10.97 -15.29 5.68
N ALA A 69 -9.83 -14.69 6.03
CA ALA A 69 -9.76 -13.69 7.09
C ALA A 69 -10.60 -12.45 6.77
N LEU A 70 -10.53 -11.96 5.53
CA LEU A 70 -11.28 -10.78 5.09
C LEU A 70 -12.79 -11.03 5.00
N LYS A 71 -13.24 -12.28 4.82
CA LYS A 71 -14.67 -12.65 4.86
C LYS A 71 -15.29 -12.55 6.26
N ILE A 72 -14.47 -12.54 7.32
CA ILE A 72 -15.00 -12.30 8.66
C ILE A 72 -15.59 -10.88 8.70
N ASN A 73 -16.82 -10.76 9.19
CA ASN A 73 -17.49 -9.47 9.37
C ASN A 73 -16.59 -8.50 10.15
N ASN A 74 -16.61 -7.21 9.81
CA ASN A 74 -15.77 -6.19 10.44
C ASN A 74 -14.25 -6.46 10.39
N SER A 75 -13.78 -7.34 9.49
CA SER A 75 -12.33 -7.56 9.26
C SER A 75 -11.60 -6.29 8.81
N PHE A 76 -12.32 -5.32 8.22
CA PHE A 76 -11.77 -4.01 7.85
C PHE A 76 -11.19 -3.26 9.06
N LEU A 77 -11.85 -3.39 10.23
CA LEU A 77 -11.44 -2.73 11.47
C LEU A 77 -10.28 -3.47 12.16
N PHE A 78 -9.99 -4.70 11.75
CA PHE A 78 -8.88 -5.46 12.30
C PHE A 78 -7.57 -5.06 11.59
N PRO A 79 -6.56 -4.55 12.31
CA PRO A 79 -5.39 -3.91 11.70
C PRO A 79 -4.37 -4.90 11.12
N PHE A 80 -4.39 -6.17 11.56
CA PHE A 80 -3.37 -7.17 11.24
C PHE A 80 -1.94 -6.75 11.64
N ASP A 81 -1.76 -6.18 12.84
CA ASP A 81 -0.49 -5.59 13.31
C ASP A 81 0.74 -6.50 13.20
N SER A 82 0.56 -7.82 13.34
CA SER A 82 1.68 -8.79 13.26
C SER A 82 2.05 -9.17 11.82
N LEU A 83 1.22 -8.81 10.84
CA LEU A 83 1.41 -9.17 9.44
C LEU A 83 2.33 -8.17 8.72
N LYS A 84 3.62 -8.18 9.09
CA LYS A 84 4.63 -7.23 8.57
C LYS A 84 5.14 -7.54 7.16
N SER A 85 4.77 -8.67 6.56
CA SER A 85 5.24 -9.07 5.22
C SER A 85 4.52 -8.37 4.07
N ILE A 86 3.42 -7.66 4.35
CA ILE A 86 2.63 -6.94 3.35
C ILE A 86 2.41 -5.51 3.83
N SER A 87 2.10 -4.61 2.90
CA SER A 87 1.56 -3.31 3.26
C SER A 87 0.04 -3.38 3.40
N ILE A 88 -0.48 -2.81 4.49
CA ILE A 88 -1.91 -2.60 4.72
C ILE A 88 -2.07 -1.11 4.99
N VAL A 89 -2.67 -0.39 4.04
CA VAL A 89 -2.79 1.07 4.15
C VAL A 89 -4.25 1.47 4.06
N ASN A 90 -4.79 2.04 5.14
CA ASN A 90 -6.14 2.57 5.18
C ASN A 90 -6.19 3.94 4.50
N SER A 91 -7.29 4.23 3.79
CA SER A 91 -7.58 5.59 3.36
C SER A 91 -7.82 6.48 4.60
N PRO A 92 -7.41 7.75 4.60
CA PRO A 92 -7.57 8.62 5.78
C PRO A 92 -9.03 8.81 6.24
N ASP A 93 -10.00 8.59 5.35
CA ASP A 93 -11.43 8.64 5.63
C ASP A 93 -12.05 7.25 5.91
N ASN A 94 -11.23 6.21 6.07
CA ASN A 94 -11.63 4.83 6.34
C ASN A 94 -12.65 4.23 5.36
N ARG A 95 -12.74 4.75 4.13
CA ARG A 95 -13.64 4.22 3.09
C ARG A 95 -13.13 2.93 2.47
N PHE A 96 -11.82 2.76 2.38
CA PHE A 96 -11.19 1.55 1.88
C PHE A 96 -9.79 1.39 2.46
N ARG A 97 -9.19 0.23 2.23
CA ARG A 97 -7.77 -0.01 2.47
C ARG A 97 -7.19 -0.81 1.32
N ILE A 98 -5.90 -0.60 1.05
CA ILE A 98 -5.15 -1.39 0.07
C ILE A 98 -4.23 -2.33 0.82
N LEU A 99 -4.36 -3.63 0.55
CA LEU A 99 -3.41 -4.64 0.95
C LEU A 99 -2.54 -4.94 -0.27
N SER A 100 -1.22 -4.78 -0.18
CA SER A 100 -0.31 -4.98 -1.31
C SER A 100 1.02 -5.59 -0.87
N TRP A 101 1.54 -6.53 -1.67
CA TRP A 101 2.81 -7.20 -1.42
C TRP A 101 3.40 -7.71 -2.73
N HIS A 102 4.56 -8.37 -2.62
CA HIS A 102 5.28 -8.91 -3.76
C HIS A 102 5.85 -10.29 -3.48
N VAL A 103 6.15 -11.01 -4.56
CA VAL A 103 6.98 -12.22 -4.57
C VAL A 103 8.16 -11.95 -5.50
N ILE A 104 9.37 -12.27 -5.05
CA ILE A 104 10.58 -12.17 -5.86
C ILE A 104 10.74 -13.47 -6.64
N ASN A 105 10.91 -13.36 -7.97
CA ASN A 105 11.19 -14.47 -8.86
C ASN A 105 12.68 -14.84 -8.82
N LEU A 106 13.02 -16.04 -9.32
CA LEU A 106 14.41 -16.53 -9.35
C LEU A 106 15.37 -15.62 -10.15
N ASP A 107 14.88 -14.97 -11.20
CA ASP A 107 15.64 -14.01 -12.01
C ASP A 107 15.81 -12.63 -11.34
N GLY A 108 15.27 -12.46 -10.12
CA GLY A 108 15.29 -11.22 -9.36
C GLY A 108 14.28 -10.18 -9.83
N SER A 109 13.37 -10.53 -10.76
CA SER A 109 12.16 -9.75 -11.05
C SER A 109 11.13 -9.91 -9.94
N TYR A 110 10.07 -9.10 -10.00
CA TYR A 110 9.04 -9.04 -8.98
C TYR A 110 7.67 -9.31 -9.60
N ARG A 111 6.82 -10.02 -8.85
CA ARG A 111 5.39 -10.13 -9.11
C ARG A 111 4.63 -9.50 -7.95
N PHE A 112 3.74 -8.56 -8.25
CA PHE A 112 2.93 -7.88 -7.24
C PHE A 112 1.56 -8.53 -7.10
N TYR A 113 1.02 -8.42 -5.89
CA TYR A 113 -0.29 -8.91 -5.52
C TYR A 113 -0.95 -7.87 -4.63
N GLY A 114 -2.27 -7.80 -4.68
CA GLY A 114 -3.00 -6.96 -3.76
C GLY A 114 -4.50 -7.15 -3.81
N THR A 115 -5.18 -6.40 -2.96
CA THR A 115 -6.63 -6.26 -2.98
C THR A 115 -7.02 -4.91 -2.38
N VAL A 116 -8.06 -4.29 -2.94
CA VAL A 116 -8.73 -3.14 -2.35
C VAL A 116 -9.93 -3.66 -1.57
N GLN A 117 -9.93 -3.48 -0.25
CA GLN A 117 -11.10 -3.82 0.57
C GLN A 117 -11.89 -2.54 0.86
N ILE A 118 -13.19 -2.55 0.54
CA ILE A 118 -14.11 -1.45 0.83
C ILE A 118 -14.67 -1.62 2.24
N ASN A 119 -14.72 -0.53 3.00
CA ASN A 119 -15.38 -0.49 4.29
C ASN A 119 -16.90 -0.38 4.08
N THR A 120 -17.57 -1.52 4.06
CA THR A 120 -19.04 -1.61 3.95
C THR A 120 -19.74 -1.63 5.31
N GLY A 121 -18.99 -1.73 6.41
CA GLY A 121 -19.54 -2.02 7.75
C GLY A 121 -20.24 -3.38 7.88
N GLY A 122 -20.09 -4.27 6.89
CA GLY A 122 -20.82 -5.53 6.82
C GLY A 122 -20.18 -6.54 5.88
N ALA A 123 -20.93 -7.00 4.88
CA ALA A 123 -20.48 -8.02 3.94
C ALA A 123 -19.22 -7.60 3.17
N LEU A 124 -18.32 -8.56 2.95
CA LEU A 124 -17.07 -8.35 2.23
C LEU A 124 -17.33 -7.79 0.82
N LYS A 125 -16.84 -6.58 0.56
CA LYS A 125 -16.66 -6.03 -0.78
C LYS A 125 -15.19 -5.75 -0.99
N MET A 126 -14.58 -6.44 -1.94
CA MET A 126 -13.17 -6.26 -2.28
C MET A 126 -12.94 -6.44 -3.78
N PHE A 127 -11.84 -5.87 -4.27
CA PHE A 127 -11.39 -5.94 -5.65
C PHE A 127 -9.97 -6.50 -5.69
N PRO A 128 -9.75 -7.73 -6.22
CA PRO A 128 -8.42 -8.28 -6.35
C PRO A 128 -7.60 -7.44 -7.33
N LEU A 129 -6.31 -7.23 -7.02
CA LEU A 129 -5.40 -6.49 -7.87
C LEU A 129 -4.47 -7.47 -8.60
N GLU A 130 -4.57 -7.48 -9.92
CA GLU A 130 -3.77 -8.33 -10.80
C GLU A 130 -2.65 -7.51 -11.43
N ASP A 131 -1.41 -7.86 -11.11
CA ASP A 131 -0.24 -7.19 -11.66
C ASP A 131 -0.15 -7.41 -13.18
N TYR A 132 -0.34 -6.34 -13.94
CA TYR A 132 -0.27 -6.32 -15.40
C TYR A 132 0.98 -5.59 -15.90
N SER A 133 1.85 -5.14 -14.99
CA SER A 133 3.03 -4.36 -15.36
C SER A 133 3.99 -5.03 -16.35
N PRO A 134 4.19 -6.37 -16.36
CA PRO A 134 5.07 -6.99 -17.37
C PRO A 134 4.58 -6.79 -18.82
N LEU A 135 3.29 -6.50 -19.01
CA LEU A 135 2.66 -6.32 -20.32
C LEU A 135 2.37 -4.84 -20.64
N GLN A 136 2.62 -3.94 -19.70
CA GLN A 136 2.30 -2.51 -19.84
C GLN A 136 3.49 -1.73 -20.38
N LYS A 137 3.40 -1.23 -21.61
CA LYS A 137 4.48 -0.49 -22.28
C LYS A 137 4.64 0.94 -21.74
N ASN A 138 3.53 1.66 -21.60
CA ASN A 138 3.52 3.08 -21.20
C ASN A 138 2.67 3.26 -19.93
N PRO A 139 3.20 2.93 -18.74
CA PRO A 139 2.41 2.96 -17.51
C PRO A 139 2.06 4.37 -17.02
N GLU A 140 2.71 5.42 -17.52
CA GLU A 140 2.42 6.82 -17.15
C GLU A 140 1.25 7.42 -17.93
N ASP A 141 0.79 6.75 -19.00
CA ASP A 141 -0.25 7.23 -19.93
C ASP A 141 -1.40 6.21 -20.07
N SER A 142 -1.76 5.54 -18.98
CA SER A 142 -2.86 4.56 -19.00
C SER A 142 -3.67 4.55 -17.71
N VAL A 143 -4.97 4.81 -17.86
CA VAL A 143 -6.03 4.47 -16.91
C VAL A 143 -6.28 2.96 -16.97
N THR A 144 -6.28 2.30 -15.81
CA THR A 144 -6.48 0.85 -15.71
C THR A 144 -7.48 0.48 -14.62
N ASP A 145 -8.05 -0.71 -14.74
CA ASP A 145 -8.89 -1.30 -13.68
C ASP A 145 -8.03 -2.17 -12.73
N SER A 146 -8.70 -2.86 -11.81
CA SER A 146 -8.05 -3.78 -10.87
C SER A 146 -7.38 -5.00 -11.54
N HIS A 147 -7.82 -5.39 -12.75
CA HIS A 147 -7.25 -6.52 -13.51
C HIS A 147 -6.05 -6.12 -14.38
N LYS A 148 -5.89 -4.82 -14.64
CA LYS A 148 -4.74 -4.22 -15.32
C LYS A 148 -3.92 -3.34 -14.38
N TRP A 149 -3.83 -3.72 -13.11
CA TRP A 149 -3.15 -2.94 -12.10
C TRP A 149 -1.64 -2.89 -12.34
N TYR A 150 -1.02 -1.71 -12.19
CA TYR A 150 0.43 -1.53 -12.44
C TYR A 150 1.32 -2.25 -11.40
N GLY A 151 0.80 -2.61 -10.23
CA GLY A 151 1.57 -3.36 -9.25
C GLY A 151 2.60 -2.51 -8.50
N ALA A 152 2.28 -2.15 -7.25
CA ALA A 152 3.22 -1.53 -6.33
C ALA A 152 2.84 -1.93 -4.89
N GLN A 153 3.81 -1.89 -4.00
CA GLN A 153 3.57 -1.99 -2.57
C GLN A 153 3.40 -0.57 -2.02
N TYR A 154 2.16 -0.19 -1.72
CA TYR A 154 1.81 1.16 -1.31
C TYR A 154 2.09 1.38 0.18
N TYR A 155 2.52 2.59 0.54
CA TYR A 155 2.82 2.96 1.94
C TYR A 155 2.12 4.26 2.37
N LYS A 156 1.53 5.02 1.44
CA LYS A 156 0.77 6.23 1.75
C LYS A 156 -0.45 6.36 0.84
N ILE A 157 -1.56 6.82 1.41
CA ILE A 157 -2.78 7.22 0.70
C ILE A 157 -3.09 8.65 1.10
N MET A 158 -3.36 9.53 0.13
CA MET A 158 -3.79 10.91 0.36
C MET A 158 -5.09 11.20 -0.39
N PRO A 159 -6.17 11.64 0.28
CA PRO A 159 -7.40 12.02 -0.39
C PRO A 159 -7.25 13.37 -1.10
N VAL A 160 -7.85 13.48 -2.26
CA VAL A 160 -8.08 14.76 -2.94
C VAL A 160 -9.58 14.90 -3.16
N TYR A 161 -10.15 15.90 -2.50
CA TYR A 161 -11.57 16.19 -2.55
C TYR A 161 -11.90 17.15 -3.71
N GLY A 162 -13.06 16.97 -4.31
CA GLY A 162 -13.55 17.77 -5.43
C GLY A 162 -14.78 17.13 -6.07
N PRO A 163 -15.25 17.65 -7.21
CA PRO A 163 -16.39 17.07 -7.94
C PRO A 163 -16.16 15.62 -8.36
N LYS A 164 -14.90 15.27 -8.68
CA LYS A 164 -14.44 13.89 -8.92
C LYS A 164 -13.34 13.57 -7.91
N PRO A 165 -13.69 13.07 -6.70
CA PRO A 165 -12.70 12.79 -5.67
C PRO A 165 -11.84 11.59 -6.05
N TYR A 166 -10.57 11.65 -5.68
CA TYR A 166 -9.61 10.57 -5.92
C TYR A 166 -8.62 10.49 -4.75
N TYR A 167 -7.75 9.48 -4.77
CA TYR A 167 -6.68 9.33 -3.79
C TYR A 167 -5.36 9.13 -4.51
N VAL A 168 -4.33 9.84 -4.06
CA VAL A 168 -2.95 9.57 -4.49
C VAL A 168 -2.37 8.46 -3.64
N LEU A 169 -1.64 7.56 -4.27
CA LEU A 169 -0.94 6.46 -3.65
C LEU A 169 0.56 6.66 -3.85
N LEU A 170 1.35 6.60 -2.77
CA LEU A 170 2.80 6.49 -2.87
C LEU A 170 3.19 5.04 -2.65
N GLY A 171 3.99 4.49 -3.56
CA GLY A 171 4.36 3.09 -3.54
C GLY A 171 5.79 2.82 -3.96
N TRP A 172 6.30 1.69 -3.47
CA TRP A 172 7.55 1.09 -3.92
C TRP A 172 7.24 -0.04 -4.90
N LYS A 173 8.02 -0.13 -5.97
CA LYS A 173 7.93 -1.19 -6.96
C LYS A 173 9.33 -1.72 -7.25
N GLY A 174 9.70 -2.83 -6.60
CA GLY A 174 10.85 -3.63 -7.04
C GLY A 174 10.75 -3.93 -8.54
N ASN A 175 11.90 -3.86 -9.25
CA ASN A 175 11.93 -3.97 -10.70
C ASN A 175 12.83 -5.12 -11.18
N THR A 176 14.15 -4.96 -11.03
CA THR A 176 15.13 -5.96 -11.46
C THR A 176 16.25 -6.12 -10.43
N VAL A 177 17.26 -6.93 -10.77
CA VAL A 177 18.47 -7.01 -9.95
C VAL A 177 19.31 -5.72 -9.96
N LYS A 178 19.14 -4.87 -10.98
CA LYS A 178 19.93 -3.63 -11.18
C LYS A 178 19.18 -2.36 -10.78
N SER A 179 17.86 -2.33 -10.94
CA SER A 179 17.06 -1.15 -10.67
C SER A 179 15.86 -1.43 -9.76
N THR A 180 15.34 -0.36 -9.18
CA THR A 180 14.09 -0.34 -8.43
C THR A 180 13.26 0.86 -8.88
N LYS A 181 11.97 0.86 -8.56
CA LYS A 181 11.07 1.96 -8.86
C LYS A 181 10.35 2.52 -7.63
N LYS A 182 10.01 3.80 -7.70
CA LYS A 182 8.95 4.44 -6.89
C LYS A 182 7.83 4.90 -7.80
N VAL A 183 6.62 4.89 -7.26
CA VAL A 183 5.40 5.18 -8.04
C VAL A 183 4.52 6.16 -7.28
N ILE A 184 4.07 7.20 -7.97
CA ILE A 184 2.91 8.00 -7.58
C ILE A 184 1.74 7.56 -8.45
N ASP A 185 0.83 6.80 -7.86
CA ASP A 185 -0.37 6.28 -8.53
C ASP A 185 -1.60 7.03 -8.04
N VAL A 186 -2.71 6.86 -8.73
CA VAL A 186 -4.00 7.45 -8.35
C VAL A 186 -5.05 6.37 -8.37
N ILE A 187 -5.81 6.23 -7.31
CA ILE A 187 -7.03 5.42 -7.27
C ILE A 187 -8.24 6.34 -7.19
N SER A 188 -9.22 6.10 -8.04
CA SER A 188 -10.53 6.73 -8.00
C SER A 188 -11.60 5.64 -8.00
N PHE A 189 -12.86 6.00 -7.72
CA PHE A 189 -13.94 5.03 -7.69
C PHE A 189 -15.06 5.46 -8.62
N ASN A 190 -15.30 4.65 -9.64
CA ASN A 190 -16.41 4.81 -10.57
C ASN A 190 -17.52 3.83 -10.18
N ASN A 191 -18.66 4.35 -9.71
CA ASN A 191 -19.77 3.53 -9.17
C ASN A 191 -19.32 2.51 -8.10
N GLY A 192 -18.32 2.89 -7.30
CA GLY A 192 -17.77 2.04 -6.25
C GLY A 192 -16.85 0.92 -6.73
N VAL A 193 -16.42 0.94 -8.00
CA VAL A 193 -15.36 0.09 -8.58
C VAL A 193 -14.07 0.92 -8.69
N PRO A 194 -12.90 0.39 -8.26
CA PRO A 194 -11.65 1.12 -8.33
C PRO A 194 -11.11 1.22 -9.75
N GLU A 195 -10.69 2.43 -10.13
CA GLU A 195 -9.93 2.73 -11.34
C GLU A 195 -8.60 3.37 -10.94
N PHE A 196 -7.53 3.01 -11.62
CA PHE A 196 -6.17 3.48 -11.39
C PHE A 196 -5.69 4.39 -12.50
N GLY A 197 -4.82 5.35 -12.17
CA GLY A 197 -4.17 6.21 -13.15
C GLY A 197 -5.01 7.40 -13.62
N MET A 198 -5.77 8.06 -12.74
CA MET A 198 -6.52 9.25 -13.15
C MET A 198 -5.56 10.38 -13.61
N PRO A 199 -5.80 11.06 -14.76
CA PRO A 199 -4.89 12.04 -15.37
C PRO A 199 -4.83 13.39 -14.63
N VAL A 200 -4.21 13.40 -13.44
CA VAL A 200 -4.20 14.57 -12.53
C VAL A 200 -2.83 15.22 -12.38
N PHE A 201 -1.76 14.65 -12.93
CA PHE A 201 -0.41 15.21 -12.84
C PHE A 201 -0.07 16.02 -14.09
N ASN A 202 0.09 17.33 -13.94
CA ASN A 202 0.46 18.25 -15.01
C ASN A 202 1.90 18.71 -14.83
N GLY A 203 2.69 18.74 -15.90
CA GLY A 203 4.03 19.27 -15.86
C GLY A 203 4.84 18.93 -17.10
N ASN A 204 5.82 19.77 -17.44
CA ASN A 204 6.75 19.56 -18.55
C ASN A 204 6.03 19.30 -19.89
N GLY A 205 4.94 20.06 -20.13
CA GLY A 205 4.12 19.96 -21.33
C GLY A 205 3.26 18.69 -21.43
N LYS A 206 3.16 17.88 -20.37
CA LYS A 206 2.41 16.62 -20.36
C LYS A 206 1.41 16.56 -19.21
N THR A 207 0.33 15.81 -19.43
CA THR A 207 -0.52 15.29 -18.35
C THR A 207 -0.20 13.81 -18.21
N ARG A 208 0.05 13.34 -16.99
CA ARG A 208 0.34 11.94 -16.68
C ARG A 208 -0.77 11.34 -15.82
N ASP A 209 -1.02 10.05 -16.05
CA ASP A 209 -1.93 9.19 -15.29
C ASP A 209 -1.27 8.69 -14.01
N ARG A 210 0.05 8.51 -14.07
CA ARG A 210 0.91 7.99 -13.01
C ARG A 210 2.31 8.55 -13.20
N VAL A 211 3.10 8.63 -12.12
CA VAL A 211 4.52 9.02 -12.20
C VAL A 211 5.36 7.84 -11.74
N VAL A 212 6.33 7.43 -12.55
CA VAL A 212 7.22 6.30 -12.26
C VAL A 212 8.66 6.77 -12.26
N PHE A 213 9.34 6.55 -11.15
CA PHE A 213 10.77 6.83 -11.00
C PHE A 213 11.53 5.52 -11.05
N GLU A 214 12.42 5.32 -12.01
CA GLU A 214 13.36 4.19 -12.03
C GLU A 214 14.77 4.68 -11.72
N TYR A 215 15.44 4.00 -10.79
CA TYR A 215 16.76 4.36 -10.32
C TYR A 215 17.56 3.12 -9.91
N ALA A 216 18.85 3.33 -9.66
CA ALA A 216 19.75 2.25 -9.25
C ALA A 216 19.28 1.56 -7.96
N ARG A 217 19.31 0.23 -7.94
CA ARG A 217 18.71 -0.56 -6.84
C ARG A 217 19.34 -0.31 -5.46
N GLN A 218 20.61 0.05 -5.43
CA GLN A 218 21.38 0.35 -4.22
C GLN A 218 21.19 1.78 -3.70
N VAL A 219 20.55 2.65 -4.48
CA VAL A 219 20.33 4.05 -4.14
C VAL A 219 19.03 4.18 -3.35
N SER A 220 18.93 5.21 -2.51
CA SER A 220 17.69 5.63 -1.88
C SER A 220 17.20 6.90 -2.55
N MET A 221 15.89 6.99 -2.82
CA MET A 221 15.23 8.16 -3.37
C MET A 221 14.16 8.63 -2.39
N LEU A 222 14.09 9.92 -2.06
CA LEU A 222 12.99 10.53 -1.31
C LEU A 222 11.72 10.52 -2.17
N LEU A 223 10.58 10.19 -1.54
CA LEU A 223 9.24 10.43 -2.08
C LEU A 223 8.28 10.52 -0.91
N ARG A 224 7.84 11.74 -0.58
CA ARG A 224 7.06 12.04 0.64
C ARG A 224 5.96 13.05 0.35
N TYR A 225 4.87 12.97 1.10
CA TYR A 225 3.82 13.97 1.10
C TYR A 225 3.96 14.91 2.31
N LEU A 226 3.87 16.22 2.05
CA LEU A 226 3.89 17.30 3.02
C LEU A 226 2.48 17.91 3.09
N PRO A 227 1.64 17.52 4.07
CA PRO A 227 0.24 17.91 4.13
C PRO A 227 0.06 19.42 4.26
N GLU A 228 0.86 20.09 5.10
CA GLU A 228 0.79 21.54 5.34
C GLU A 228 0.99 22.38 4.07
N GLN A 229 1.68 21.82 3.07
CA GLN A 229 2.00 22.53 1.83
C GLN A 229 1.24 21.96 0.62
N ASN A 230 0.42 20.93 0.84
CA ASN A 230 -0.17 20.10 -0.21
C ASN A 230 0.83 19.74 -1.31
N LEU A 231 2.01 19.26 -0.89
CA LEU A 231 3.17 19.05 -1.75
C LEU A 231 3.64 17.60 -1.66
N ILE A 232 3.75 16.92 -2.79
CA ILE A 232 4.52 15.68 -2.90
C ILE A 232 5.92 16.06 -3.33
N VAL A 233 6.91 15.78 -2.49
CA VAL A 233 8.33 16.08 -2.75
C VAL A 233 9.10 14.79 -3.01
N PHE A 234 10.05 14.85 -3.93
CA PHE A 234 10.93 13.74 -4.25
C PHE A 234 12.31 14.24 -4.70
N ASP A 235 13.31 13.36 -4.60
CA ASP A 235 14.64 13.65 -5.11
C ASP A 235 14.58 13.79 -6.64
N HIS A 236 15.28 14.79 -7.18
CA HIS A 236 15.57 14.82 -8.61
C HIS A 236 16.55 13.69 -8.95
N LEU A 237 16.20 12.85 -9.92
CA LEU A 237 17.02 11.74 -10.36
C LEU A 237 17.82 12.13 -11.59
N SER A 238 19.14 11.97 -11.52
CA SER A 238 20.03 12.23 -12.65
C SER A 238 20.97 11.06 -12.93
N ALA A 239 21.45 11.00 -14.17
CA ALA A 239 22.49 10.06 -14.57
C ALA A 239 23.85 10.54 -14.04
N PRO A 240 24.74 9.63 -13.60
CA PRO A 240 26.07 10.01 -13.10
C PRO A 240 26.97 10.61 -14.18
N ASP A 241 26.70 10.32 -15.46
CA ASP A 241 27.43 10.85 -16.60
C ASP A 241 26.55 10.93 -17.86
N GLY A 242 27.05 11.63 -18.88
CA GLY A 242 26.36 11.79 -20.16
C GLY A 242 26.18 10.49 -20.96
N ARG A 243 26.98 9.45 -20.70
CA ARG A 243 26.90 8.15 -21.41
C ARG A 243 25.82 7.23 -20.82
N SER A 244 25.28 7.59 -19.66
CA SER A 244 24.31 6.80 -18.92
C SER A 244 22.92 7.43 -18.87
N LYS A 245 22.67 8.50 -19.63
CA LYS A 245 21.39 9.23 -19.68
C LYS A 245 20.17 8.38 -20.04
N ASP A 246 20.36 7.28 -20.77
CA ASP A 246 19.27 6.35 -21.15
C ASP A 246 19.28 5.05 -20.32
N LYS A 247 19.97 5.05 -19.16
CA LYS A 247 20.14 3.88 -18.28
C LYS A 247 19.59 4.17 -16.89
N PRO A 248 18.27 4.10 -16.68
CA PRO A 248 17.65 4.40 -15.39
C PRO A 248 18.22 3.59 -14.22
N GLU A 249 18.74 2.39 -14.46
CA GLU A 249 19.43 1.57 -13.45
C GLU A 249 20.73 2.18 -12.91
N THR A 250 21.18 3.30 -13.47
CA THR A 250 22.35 4.05 -12.99
C THR A 250 21.97 5.34 -12.25
N PHE A 251 20.71 5.76 -12.32
CA PHE A 251 20.30 7.06 -11.80
C PHE A 251 20.34 7.09 -10.27
N GLY A 252 20.57 8.29 -9.74
CA GLY A 252 20.43 8.58 -8.31
C GLY A 252 20.13 10.06 -8.04
N PRO A 253 19.82 10.41 -6.79
CA PRO A 253 19.60 11.78 -6.36
C PRO A 253 20.82 12.68 -6.62
N ASP A 254 20.58 13.90 -7.09
CA ASP A 254 21.62 14.93 -7.27
C ASP A 254 21.64 16.00 -6.17
N LEU A 255 20.92 15.75 -5.08
CA LEU A 255 20.72 16.65 -3.94
C LEU A 255 19.79 17.85 -4.21
N SER A 256 19.16 17.92 -5.39
CA SER A 256 18.04 18.81 -5.65
C SER A 256 16.70 18.06 -5.47
N TYR A 257 15.63 18.84 -5.35
CA TYR A 257 14.30 18.33 -5.06
C TYR A 257 13.30 18.89 -6.05
N ASP A 258 12.45 18.00 -6.56
CA ASP A 258 11.29 18.35 -7.35
C ASP A 258 10.02 17.97 -6.59
N GLY A 259 8.88 18.42 -7.09
CA GLY A 259 7.62 18.01 -6.51
C GLY A 259 6.40 18.21 -7.38
N TYR A 260 5.28 17.77 -6.83
CA TYR A 260 3.95 18.07 -7.31
C TYR A 260 3.20 18.84 -6.25
N LYS A 261 2.75 20.05 -6.57
CA LYS A 261 1.91 20.88 -5.71
C LYS A 261 0.45 20.77 -6.12
N LEU A 262 -0.43 20.47 -5.18
CA LEU A 262 -1.87 20.41 -5.43
C LEU A 262 -2.42 21.83 -5.65
N LYS A 263 -3.08 22.06 -6.77
CA LYS A 263 -3.80 23.29 -7.13
C LYS A 263 -5.09 22.90 -7.86
N GLU A 264 -6.23 23.38 -7.39
CA GLU A 264 -7.54 23.18 -8.04
C GLU A 264 -7.86 21.70 -8.36
N GLY A 265 -7.51 20.79 -7.44
CA GLY A 265 -7.75 19.35 -7.61
C GLY A 265 -6.84 18.67 -8.64
N ARG A 266 -5.75 19.32 -9.06
CA ARG A 266 -4.71 18.73 -9.93
C ARG A 266 -3.31 18.97 -9.34
N TRP A 267 -2.38 18.11 -9.70
CA TRP A 267 -1.00 18.14 -9.21
C TRP A 267 -0.10 18.80 -10.25
N THR A 268 0.46 19.96 -9.94
CA THR A 268 1.34 20.71 -10.85
C THR A 268 2.79 20.47 -10.48
N TYR A 269 3.60 20.06 -11.45
CA TYR A 269 5.04 19.86 -11.27
C TYR A 269 5.74 21.18 -10.94
N VAL A 270 6.70 21.10 -10.03
CA VAL A 270 7.53 22.21 -9.57
C VAL A 270 8.97 21.70 -9.49
N GLU A 271 9.86 22.36 -10.21
CA GLU A 271 11.31 22.10 -10.20
C GLU A 271 11.99 22.89 -9.09
N ASP A 272 13.18 22.44 -8.68
CA ASP A 272 14.12 23.18 -7.83
C ASP A 272 13.50 23.72 -6.52
N LEU A 273 12.83 22.83 -5.77
CA LEU A 273 12.22 23.16 -4.48
C LEU A 273 13.27 23.52 -3.42
N ASP A 274 13.12 24.69 -2.79
CA ASP A 274 13.91 25.07 -1.63
C ASP A 274 13.40 24.39 -0.35
N MET A 275 14.07 23.31 0.05
CA MET A 275 13.72 22.51 1.22
C MET A 275 14.14 23.12 2.56
N ARG A 276 14.88 24.24 2.59
CA ARG A 276 15.43 24.81 3.84
C ARG A 276 14.37 25.37 4.78
N ASN A 277 13.22 25.78 4.23
CA ASN A 277 12.11 26.39 4.97
C ASN A 277 10.91 25.44 5.17
N ILE A 278 11.03 24.18 4.74
CA ILE A 278 9.99 23.19 4.98
C ILE A 278 10.14 22.74 6.42
N SER A 279 9.28 23.26 7.30
CA SER A 279 9.16 22.79 8.67
C SER A 279 9.09 21.27 8.63
N SER A 280 9.96 20.59 9.38
CA SER A 280 9.89 19.16 9.68
C SER A 280 8.68 18.87 10.60
N GLY A 281 7.53 19.43 10.27
CA GLY A 281 6.25 19.21 10.90
C GLY A 281 5.91 17.75 10.75
N GLU A 282 5.94 17.08 11.91
CA GLU A 282 5.56 15.70 12.13
C GLU A 282 6.11 14.73 11.08
N SER A 283 7.26 14.16 11.41
CA SER A 283 7.43 12.71 11.24
C SER A 283 6.17 12.01 11.74
N SER A 284 5.16 11.84 10.88
CA SER A 284 4.08 10.91 11.13
C SER A 284 4.78 9.61 11.49
N ALA A 285 4.50 9.09 12.68
CA ALA A 285 5.11 7.91 13.28
C ALA A 285 4.95 6.61 12.44
N THR A 286 4.50 6.72 11.19
CA THR A 286 4.43 5.70 10.15
C THR A 286 5.61 5.75 9.15
N ASP A 287 6.38 6.85 9.07
CA ASP A 287 7.51 6.94 8.12
C ASP A 287 8.73 6.08 8.54
N THR A 288 8.75 5.60 9.80
CA THR A 288 9.69 4.58 10.30
C THR A 288 9.24 3.14 10.03
N GLU A 289 8.04 2.90 9.49
CA GLU A 289 7.50 1.53 9.33
C GLU A 289 7.77 0.88 7.96
N TYR A 290 8.23 1.62 6.94
CA TYR A 290 8.73 0.95 5.74
C TYR A 290 10.12 0.36 6.01
N VAL A 291 10.12 -0.85 6.56
CA VAL A 291 11.33 -1.67 6.60
C VAL A 291 11.52 -2.26 5.22
N ASP A 292 12.56 -1.82 4.51
CA ASP A 292 13.03 -2.47 3.30
C ASP A 292 13.03 -3.99 3.52
N PRO A 293 12.27 -4.77 2.73
CA PRO A 293 12.17 -6.22 2.88
C PRO A 293 13.53 -6.91 2.93
N LYS A 294 14.57 -6.36 2.29
CA LYS A 294 15.95 -6.87 2.43
C LYS A 294 16.57 -6.56 3.78
N LYS A 295 16.34 -5.37 4.33
CA LYS A 295 16.77 -5.03 5.70
C LYS A 295 16.03 -5.88 6.72
N GLN A 296 14.74 -6.14 6.53
CA GLN A 296 13.98 -7.06 7.38
C GLN A 296 14.46 -8.50 7.21
N ALA A 297 14.63 -9.00 5.98
CA ALA A 297 15.13 -10.34 5.72
C ALA A 297 16.56 -10.56 6.25
N ALA A 298 17.43 -9.55 6.17
CA ALA A 298 18.77 -9.59 6.75
C ALA A 298 18.73 -9.66 8.28
N LYS A 299 17.87 -8.86 8.93
CA LYS A 299 17.63 -8.92 10.38
C LYS A 299 17.07 -10.27 10.81
N ASP A 300 16.06 -10.78 10.09
CA ASP A 300 15.42 -12.06 10.37
C ASP A 300 16.40 -13.23 10.22
N ARG A 301 17.23 -13.23 9.16
CA ARG A 301 18.29 -14.25 8.96
C ARG A 301 19.33 -14.22 10.07
N ALA A 302 19.69 -13.05 10.58
CA ALA A 302 20.62 -12.91 11.69
C ALA A 302 20.06 -13.43 13.04
N LEU A 303 18.73 -13.55 13.17
CA LEU A 303 18.06 -14.07 14.37
C LEU A 303 17.85 -15.59 14.36
N VAL A 304 18.12 -16.27 13.25
CA VAL A 304 18.07 -17.74 13.17
C VAL A 304 19.34 -18.30 13.79
N PRO A 305 19.26 -19.13 14.86
CA PRO A 305 20.44 -19.77 15.44
C PRO A 305 21.12 -20.65 14.40
N THR A 306 22.39 -20.39 14.10
CA THR A 306 23.23 -21.33 13.36
C THR A 306 23.37 -22.59 14.20
N ARG A 307 22.68 -23.67 13.82
CA ARG A 307 23.00 -25.01 14.34
C ARG A 307 24.40 -25.34 13.82
N HIS A 308 25.38 -25.28 14.71
CA HIS A 308 26.64 -25.98 14.56
C HIS A 308 26.44 -27.48 14.74
#